data_AF-A0A9P6ZR96-F1
#
_entry.id   AF-A0A9P6ZR96-F1
#
_cell.length_a   1.000
_cell.length_b   1.000
_cell.length_c   1.000
_cell.angle_alpha   90.00
_cell.angle_beta   90.00
_cell.angle_gamma   90.00
#
_symmetry.space_group_name_H-M   'P 1'
#
loop_
_entity.id
_entity.type
_entity.pdbx_description
1 polymer ?
#
loop_
_entity_poly.entity_id
_entity_poly.type
_entity_poly.pdbx_seq_one_letter_code
_entity_poly.pdbx_strand_id
1 'polypeptide(L)'
;VHLACHGKQDPGQPYDSHFVMKDEHLTLLDIMERDILHAEFAFLSACHTAVGNEETPDEVIHLAAGLQFSGFKSVVGTLWEVDDAVAKHVVEAFYENMFEDLKDGGVMDCTKAAWAHNRATHAVKTKVPLEQRMVFIYIGV
;
A
#
# COMPACT_ATOMS: atom_id res chain seq x y z
N VAL A 1 -0.56 -9.63 0.46
CA VAL A 1 -1.88 -9.13 0.94
C VAL A 1 -2.32 -7.95 0.08
N HIS A 2 -3.62 -7.82 -0.20
CA HIS A 2 -4.19 -6.63 -0.81
C HIS A 2 -5.32 -6.12 0.08
N LEU A 3 -5.27 -4.86 0.50
CA LEU A 3 -6.32 -4.22 1.28
C LEU A 3 -6.95 -3.10 0.45
N ALA A 4 -8.17 -3.31 -0.04
CA ALA A 4 -9.00 -2.31 -0.69
C ALA A 4 -10.14 -1.93 0.25
N CYS A 5 -9.91 -0.91 1.08
CA CYS A 5 -10.82 -0.49 2.14
C CYS A 5 -10.58 0.97 2.48
N HIS A 6 -11.36 1.53 3.42
CA HIS A 6 -11.08 2.86 3.94
C HIS A 6 -9.98 2.80 4.98
N GLY A 7 -8.97 3.66 4.84
CA GLY A 7 -7.99 3.97 5.87
C GLY A 7 -8.41 5.24 6.60
N LYS A 8 -8.21 5.27 7.92
CA LYS A 8 -8.40 6.46 8.74
C LYS A 8 -7.12 6.70 9.54
N GLN A 9 -6.52 7.87 9.34
CA GLN A 9 -5.42 8.36 10.17
C GLN A 9 -5.99 9.10 11.38
N ASP A 10 -5.40 8.90 12.55
CA ASP A 10 -5.65 9.68 13.76
C ASP A 10 -4.36 10.39 14.17
N PRO A 11 -4.17 11.67 13.76
CA PRO A 11 -2.94 12.40 14.08
C PRO A 11 -2.72 12.62 15.59
N GLY A 12 -3.80 12.67 16.37
CA GLY A 12 -3.72 12.86 17.83
C GLY A 12 -3.40 11.56 18.57
N GLN A 13 -3.76 10.40 18.00
CA GLN A 13 -3.39 9.07 18.49
C GLN A 13 -2.93 8.19 17.32
N PRO A 14 -1.69 8.34 16.82
CA PRO A 14 -1.24 7.68 15.60
C PRO A 14 -1.40 6.16 15.57
N TYR A 15 -1.24 5.49 16.72
CA TYR A 15 -1.43 4.04 16.86
C TYR A 15 -2.89 3.57 16.72
N ASP A 16 -3.86 4.48 16.89
CA ASP A 16 -5.29 4.21 16.67
C ASP A 16 -5.69 4.39 15.19
N SER A 17 -4.78 4.85 14.34
CA SER A 17 -4.98 4.84 12.89
C SER A 17 -5.29 3.42 12.42
N HIS A 18 -6.26 3.24 11.53
CA HIS A 18 -6.79 1.91 11.24
C HIS A 18 -7.32 1.75 9.81
N PHE A 19 -7.42 0.50 9.39
CA PHE A 19 -8.27 0.09 8.30
C PHE A 19 -9.68 -0.20 8.82
N VAL A 20 -10.69 0.37 8.15
CA VAL A 20 -12.10 0.10 8.45
C VAL A 20 -12.45 -1.25 7.80
N MET A 21 -12.51 -2.31 8.60
CA MET A 21 -12.96 -3.62 8.15
C MET A 21 -14.48 -3.76 8.39
N LYS A 22 -15.06 -4.83 7.87
CA LYS A 22 -16.51 -5.07 7.95
C LYS A 22 -17.01 -5.15 9.40
N ASP A 23 -16.27 -5.86 10.25
CA ASP A 23 -16.72 -6.23 11.60
C ASP A 23 -16.01 -5.42 12.69
N GLU A 24 -14.73 -5.09 12.48
CA GLU A 24 -13.90 -4.33 13.43
C GLU A 24 -12.87 -3.45 12.71
N HIS A 25 -12.15 -2.62 13.46
CA HIS A 25 -11.04 -1.85 12.92
C HIS A 25 -9.75 -2.65 13.08
N LEU A 26 -8.93 -2.71 12.03
CA LEU A 26 -7.56 -3.22 12.12
C LEU A 26 -6.64 -2.03 12.36
N THR A 27 -6.23 -1.81 13.61
CA THR A 27 -5.42 -0.66 14.01
C THR A 27 -3.94 -0.85 13.67
N LEU A 28 -3.21 0.26 13.65
CA LEU A 28 -1.76 0.25 13.50
C LEU A 28 -1.10 -0.53 14.64
N LEU A 29 -1.60 -0.39 15.87
CA LEU A 29 -1.14 -1.17 17.01
C LEU A 29 -1.36 -2.68 16.78
N ASP A 30 -2.55 -3.08 16.32
CA ASP A 30 -2.86 -4.49 16.02
C ASP A 30 -1.90 -5.09 14.98
N ILE A 31 -1.45 -4.28 14.02
CA ILE A 31 -0.48 -4.70 13.00
C ILE A 31 0.93 -4.81 13.60
N MET A 32 1.37 -3.78 14.33
CA MET A 32 2.72 -3.71 14.90
C MET A 32 3.00 -4.77 15.98
N GLU A 33 1.98 -5.22 16.69
CA GLU A 33 2.10 -6.28 17.69
C GLU A 33 2.21 -7.70 17.08
N ARG A 34 2.13 -7.82 15.74
CA ARG A 34 2.19 -9.11 15.05
C ARG A 34 3.51 -9.30 14.35
N ASP A 35 4.08 -10.49 14.50
CA ASP A 35 5.13 -11.01 13.65
C ASP A 35 4.51 -11.94 12.60
N ILE A 36 4.35 -11.43 11.37
CA ILE A 36 3.70 -12.16 10.28
C ILE A 36 4.78 -12.91 9.51
N LEU A 37 5.00 -14.17 9.91
CA LEU A 37 5.94 -15.07 9.23
C LEU A 37 5.61 -15.17 7.73
N HIS A 38 6.63 -15.01 6.89
CA HIS A 38 6.54 -15.05 5.43
C HIS A 38 5.74 -13.89 4.78
N ALA A 39 5.57 -12.76 5.48
CA ALA A 39 5.01 -11.56 4.88
C ALA A 39 5.96 -10.96 3.82
N GLU A 40 5.67 -11.18 2.53
CA GLU A 40 6.52 -10.68 1.45
C GLU A 40 6.05 -9.35 0.87
N PHE A 41 4.76 -9.23 0.55
CA PHE A 41 4.23 -8.08 -0.16
C PHE A 41 2.84 -7.66 0.32
N ALA A 42 2.63 -6.35 0.47
CA ALA A 42 1.32 -5.75 0.71
C ALA A 42 1.01 -4.62 -0.29
N PHE A 43 -0.22 -4.58 -0.78
CA PHE A 43 -0.77 -3.46 -1.55
C PHE A 43 -1.92 -2.84 -0.76
N LEU A 44 -1.82 -1.55 -0.46
CA LEU A 44 -2.81 -0.77 0.27
C LEU A 44 -3.54 0.16 -0.69
N SER A 45 -4.69 -0.29 -1.20
CA SER A 45 -5.67 0.52 -1.92
C SER A 45 -6.60 1.21 -0.92
N ALA A 46 -6.03 2.07 -0.07
CA ALA A 46 -6.78 2.79 0.95
C ALA A 46 -6.17 4.18 1.14
N CYS A 47 -7.00 5.22 1.15
CA CYS A 47 -6.57 6.63 1.22
C CYS A 47 -5.67 6.89 2.44
N HIS A 48 -4.68 7.77 2.27
CA HIS A 48 -3.80 8.27 3.34
C HIS A 48 -3.07 7.16 4.11
N THR A 49 -2.77 6.03 3.47
CA THR A 49 -2.08 4.91 4.12
C THR A 49 -0.58 5.12 4.29
N ALA A 50 -0.02 6.11 3.62
CA ALA A 50 1.38 6.50 3.68
C ALA A 50 1.59 7.97 4.11
N VAL A 51 0.59 8.57 4.75
CA VAL A 51 0.70 9.95 5.27
C VAL A 51 1.18 9.87 6.71
N GLY A 52 2.33 10.47 6.99
CA GLY A 52 2.85 10.61 8.36
C GLY A 52 2.03 11.61 9.18
N ASN A 53 2.33 11.70 10.48
CA ASN A 53 1.71 12.66 11.37
C ASN A 53 2.30 14.07 11.16
N GLU A 54 1.46 15.10 11.07
CA GLU A 54 1.90 16.50 10.94
C GLU A 54 2.60 17.03 12.20
N GLU A 55 2.25 16.52 13.38
CA GLU A 55 2.86 16.93 14.66
C GLU A 55 4.22 16.26 14.90
N THR A 56 4.45 15.10 14.27
CA THR A 56 5.69 14.33 14.35
C THR A 56 6.15 13.92 12.94
N PRO A 57 6.52 14.88 12.07
CA PRO A 57 6.85 14.60 10.67
C PRO A 57 8.12 13.76 10.50
N ASP A 58 8.97 13.72 11.53
CA ASP A 58 10.17 12.88 11.59
C ASP A 58 9.87 11.43 12.03
N GLU A 59 8.66 11.15 12.53
CA GLU A 59 8.22 9.80 12.89
C GLU A 59 7.31 9.25 11.78
N VAL A 60 7.78 8.20 11.10
CA VAL A 60 7.05 7.52 10.02
C VAL A 60 5.96 6.62 10.63
N ILE A 61 4.97 7.21 11.30
CA ILE A 61 3.84 6.50 11.90
C ILE A 61 2.67 6.54 10.92
N HIS A 62 2.69 5.63 9.94
CA HIS A 62 1.60 5.44 8.98
C HIS A 62 1.35 3.95 8.73
N LEU A 63 0.15 3.60 8.24
CA LEU A 63 -0.28 2.19 8.10
C LEU A 63 0.68 1.32 7.26
N ALA A 64 1.29 1.88 6.21
CA ALA A 64 2.29 1.16 5.41
C ALA A 64 3.58 0.81 6.21
N ALA A 65 4.02 1.68 7.13
CA ALA A 65 5.19 1.43 7.97
C ALA A 65 4.87 0.41 9.07
N GLY A 66 3.63 0.42 9.59
CA GLY A 66 3.13 -0.64 10.47
C GLY A 66 3.28 -2.02 9.85
N LEU A 67 2.89 -2.17 8.58
CA LEU A 67 3.07 -3.44 7.87
C LEU A 67 4.54 -3.83 7.73
N GLN A 68 5.44 -2.88 7.43
CA GLN A 68 6.87 -3.19 7.43
C GLN A 68 7.36 -3.67 8.79
N PHE A 69 6.92 -3.02 9.87
CA PHE A 69 7.23 -3.43 11.25
C PHE A 69 6.72 -4.84 11.56
N SER A 70 5.57 -5.23 11.02
CA SER A 70 5.00 -6.57 11.18
C SER A 70 5.65 -7.66 10.32
N GLY A 71 6.63 -7.30 9.48
CA GLY A 71 7.43 -8.23 8.68
C GLY A 71 7.27 -8.13 7.16
N PHE A 72 6.39 -7.27 6.63
CA PHE A 72 6.25 -7.10 5.18
C PHE A 72 7.49 -6.45 4.55
N LYS A 73 8.12 -7.17 3.61
CA LYS A 73 9.34 -6.69 2.92
C LYS A 73 9.08 -5.54 1.95
N SER A 74 7.94 -5.56 1.27
CA SER A 74 7.59 -4.64 0.20
C SER A 74 6.14 -4.18 0.35
N VAL A 75 5.90 -2.87 0.36
CA VAL A 75 4.57 -2.28 0.54
C VAL A 75 4.32 -1.20 -0.51
N VAL A 76 3.16 -1.26 -1.16
CA VAL A 76 2.62 -0.14 -1.95
C VAL A 76 1.49 0.49 -1.14
N GLY A 77 1.50 1.82 -0.98
CA GLY A 77 0.44 2.57 -0.31
C GLY A 77 0.12 3.88 -1.03
N THR A 78 -0.81 4.67 -0.47
CA THR A 78 -1.25 5.94 -1.06
C THR A 78 -1.02 7.13 -0.12
N LEU A 79 -0.59 8.26 -0.68
CA LEU A 79 -0.33 9.51 0.04
C LEU A 79 -1.60 10.38 0.23
N TRP A 80 -2.67 10.17 -0.51
CA TRP A 80 -3.94 10.91 -0.36
C TRP A 80 -5.08 10.13 -1.01
N GLU A 81 -6.24 10.77 -1.16
CA GLU A 81 -7.40 10.16 -1.79
C GLU A 81 -7.17 9.80 -3.26
N VAL A 82 -7.60 8.59 -3.62
CA VAL A 82 -7.61 8.12 -5.00
C VAL A 82 -9.05 7.83 -5.39
N ASP A 83 -9.44 8.26 -6.58
CA ASP A 83 -10.73 7.89 -7.13
C ASP A 83 -10.76 6.38 -7.43
N ASP A 84 -11.79 5.66 -6.97
CA ASP A 84 -11.89 4.20 -7.09
C ASP A 84 -11.83 3.71 -8.55
N ALA A 85 -12.49 4.42 -9.48
CA ALA A 85 -12.51 4.06 -10.88
C ALA A 85 -11.11 4.20 -11.51
N VAL A 86 -10.35 5.17 -11.02
CA VAL A 86 -8.98 5.43 -11.42
C VAL A 86 -7.98 4.46 -10.78
N ALA A 87 -8.13 4.20 -9.48
CA ALA A 87 -7.29 3.26 -8.72
C ALA A 87 -7.30 1.87 -9.38
N LYS A 88 -8.47 1.43 -9.86
CA LYS A 88 -8.63 0.17 -10.58
C LYS A 88 -7.62 0.02 -11.73
N HIS A 89 -7.44 1.05 -12.56
CA HIS A 89 -6.51 0.98 -13.68
C HIS A 89 -5.05 0.80 -13.24
N VAL A 90 -4.64 1.49 -12.17
CA VAL A 90 -3.28 1.38 -11.63
C VAL A 90 -3.06 0.01 -11.00
N VAL A 91 -4.03 -0.49 -10.24
CA VAL A 91 -3.97 -1.81 -9.57
C VAL A 91 -3.96 -2.96 -10.57
N GLU A 92 -4.80 -2.90 -11.61
CA GLU A 92 -4.81 -3.88 -12.70
C GLU A 92 -3.44 -3.92 -13.40
N ALA A 93 -2.93 -2.76 -13.82
CA ALA A 93 -1.62 -2.67 -14.46
C ALA A 93 -0.49 -3.13 -13.52
N PHE A 94 -0.56 -2.81 -12.22
CA PHE A 94 0.41 -3.27 -11.24
C PHE A 94 0.50 -4.80 -11.20
N TYR A 95 -0.65 -5.47 -11.03
CA TYR A 95 -0.66 -6.93 -10.92
C TYR A 95 -0.34 -7.62 -12.24
N GLU A 96 -0.73 -7.06 -13.39
CA GLU A 96 -0.30 -7.57 -14.70
C GLU A 96 1.22 -7.61 -14.84
N ASN A 97 1.92 -6.57 -14.38
CA ASN A 97 3.39 -6.50 -14.41
C ASN A 97 4.03 -7.37 -13.31
N MET A 98 3.45 -7.38 -12.11
CA MET A 98 3.97 -8.17 -10.98
C MET A 98 3.97 -9.68 -11.28
N PHE A 99 2.97 -10.14 -12.03
CA PHE A 99 2.77 -11.56 -12.37
C PHE A 99 3.13 -11.90 -13.83
N GLU A 100 3.75 -10.99 -14.58
CA GLU A 100 4.06 -11.18 -16.01
C GLU A 100 4.87 -12.47 -16.25
N ASP A 101 5.90 -12.70 -15.44
CA ASP A 101 6.82 -13.85 -15.53
C ASP A 101 6.29 -15.12 -14.84
N LEU A 102 5.13 -15.05 -14.17
CA LEU A 102 4.60 -16.14 -13.34
C LEU A 102 3.60 -17.04 -14.07
N LYS A 103 3.41 -16.78 -15.38
CA LYS A 103 2.60 -17.61 -16.27
C LYS A 103 3.09 -19.07 -16.37
N ASP A 104 4.34 -19.33 -15.99
CA ASP A 104 4.98 -20.66 -16.04
C ASP A 104 5.12 -21.34 -14.65
N GLY A 105 4.36 -20.90 -13.63
CA GLY A 105 4.35 -21.56 -12.31
C GLY A 105 5.45 -21.10 -11.34
N GLY A 106 5.99 -19.89 -11.53
CA GLY A 106 6.93 -19.29 -10.60
C GLY A 106 6.29 -18.83 -9.28
N VAL A 107 7.14 -18.41 -8.33
CA VAL A 107 6.73 -17.81 -7.05
C VAL A 107 6.74 -16.28 -7.16
N MET A 108 5.80 -15.61 -6.48
CA MET A 108 5.79 -14.14 -6.34
C MET A 108 7.13 -13.65 -5.80
N ASP A 109 7.74 -12.68 -6.48
CA ASP A 109 9.00 -12.05 -6.07
C ASP A 109 8.73 -10.60 -5.65
N CYS A 110 8.72 -10.35 -4.34
CA CYS A 110 8.41 -9.03 -3.79
C CYS A 110 9.39 -7.94 -4.24
N THR A 111 10.64 -8.30 -4.62
CA THR A 111 11.64 -7.34 -5.09
C THR A 111 11.27 -6.70 -6.43
N LYS A 112 10.35 -7.32 -7.18
CA LYS A 112 9.80 -6.75 -8.43
C LYS A 112 8.73 -5.70 -8.18
N ALA A 113 8.23 -5.53 -6.95
CA ALA A 113 7.12 -4.62 -6.66
C ALA A 113 7.45 -3.17 -7.05
N ALA A 114 8.66 -2.69 -6.79
CA ALA A 114 9.09 -1.34 -7.21
C ALA A 114 9.04 -1.18 -8.74
N TRP A 115 9.54 -2.18 -9.47
CA TRP A 115 9.53 -2.18 -10.93
C TRP A 115 8.11 -2.25 -11.51
N ALA A 116 7.28 -3.15 -10.98
CA ALA A 116 5.88 -3.31 -11.38
C ALA A 116 5.08 -2.03 -11.13
N HIS A 117 5.32 -1.37 -9.98
CA HIS A 117 4.74 -0.08 -9.64
C HIS A 117 5.11 1.00 -10.65
N ASN A 118 6.41 1.19 -10.91
CA ASN A 118 6.86 2.17 -11.89
C ASN A 118 6.24 1.92 -13.28
N ARG A 119 6.23 0.66 -13.75
CA ARG A 119 5.68 0.31 -15.05
C ARG A 119 4.18 0.53 -15.14
N ALA A 120 3.43 0.22 -14.07
CA ALA A 120 1.99 0.46 -14.00
C ALA A 120 1.64 1.96 -14.13
N THR A 121 2.34 2.83 -13.41
CA THR A 121 2.11 4.28 -13.50
C THR A 121 2.40 4.85 -14.89
N HIS A 122 3.35 4.25 -15.63
CA HIS A 122 3.60 4.61 -17.02
C HIS A 122 2.57 4.05 -17.99
N ALA A 123 2.11 2.82 -17.80
CA ALA A 123 1.16 2.13 -18.67
C ALA A 123 -0.21 2.85 -18.70
N VAL A 124 -0.62 3.42 -17.57
CA VAL A 124 -1.93 4.07 -17.42
C VAL A 124 -1.91 5.58 -17.69
N LYS A 125 -0.78 6.17 -18.12
CA LYS A 125 -0.61 7.64 -18.24
C LYS A 125 -1.61 8.36 -19.14
N THR A 126 -2.24 7.66 -20.08
CA THR A 126 -3.26 8.22 -20.99
C THR A 126 -4.69 8.08 -20.45
N LYS A 127 -4.89 7.22 -19.45
CA LYS A 127 -6.19 6.93 -18.82
C LYS A 127 -6.32 7.58 -17.45
N VAL A 128 -5.18 7.79 -16.77
CA VAL A 128 -5.13 8.25 -15.39
C VAL A 128 -4.33 9.55 -15.29
N PRO A 129 -4.93 10.63 -14.73
CA PRO A 129 -4.25 11.89 -14.48
C PRO A 129 -3.01 11.74 -13.59
N LEU A 130 -2.05 12.66 -13.69
CA LEU A 130 -0.77 12.54 -12.98
C LEU A 130 -0.96 12.52 -11.46
N GLU A 131 -1.80 13.40 -10.95
CA GLU A 131 -2.18 13.54 -9.54
C GLU A 131 -2.80 12.27 -8.94
N GLN A 132 -3.44 11.45 -9.77
CA GLN A 132 -4.00 10.15 -9.37
C GLN A 132 -3.01 8.99 -9.55
N ARG A 133 -1.86 9.21 -10.20
CA ARG A 133 -0.78 8.20 -10.32
C ARG A 133 0.30 8.39 -9.28
N MET A 134 0.70 9.64 -9.02
CA MET A 134 1.79 9.98 -8.10
C MET A 134 1.44 9.75 -6.63
N VAL A 135 0.16 9.53 -6.35
CA VAL A 135 -0.36 9.21 -5.02
C VAL A 135 0.16 7.86 -4.51
N PHE A 136 0.41 6.91 -5.41
CA PHE A 136 0.89 5.58 -5.05
C PHE A 136 2.40 5.61 -4.83
N ILE A 137 2.84 5.17 -3.65
CA ILE A 137 4.25 5.08 -3.32
C ILE A 137 4.64 3.65 -2.98
N TYR A 138 5.92 3.35 -3.19
CA TYR A 138 6.53 2.09 -2.84
C TYR A 138 7.49 2.28 -1.67
N ILE A 139 7.45 1.36 -0.69
CA ILE A 139 8.37 1.32 0.45
C ILE A 139 8.81 -0.13 0.66
N GLY A 140 10.11 -0.40 0.66
CA GLY A 140 10.63 -1.75 0.90
C GLY A 140 11.90 -2.07 0.10
N VAL A 141 12.24 -3.36 0.09
CA VAL A 141 13.43 -3.93 -0.58
C VAL A 141 13.24 -4.29 -2.05
#